data_AF-A0A1I6J311-F1
#
_entry.id   AF-A0A1I6J311-F1
#
_cell.length_a   1.000
_cell.length_b   1.000
_cell.length_c   1.000
_cell.angle_alpha   90.00
_cell.angle_beta   90.00
_cell.angle_gamma   90.00
#
_symmetry.space_group_name_H-M   'P 1'
#
loop_
_entity.id
_entity.type
_entity.pdbx_description
1 polymer ?
#
loop_
_entity_poly.entity_id
_entity_poly.type
_entity_poly.pdbx_seq_one_letter_code
_entity_poly.pdbx_strand_id
1 'polypeptide(L)'
;MTHATTLENLRQDARDELSALIELRCRLGEDPWVFLPDLPSVDEQVVATLREERLHSERWSPARARAYHPAARQGAAAQFEFELLREIALEHPELSSAVWSVLDRIPSAW
;
A
#
# COMPACT_ATOMS: atom_id res chain seq x y z
N MET A 1 -3.06 -11.52 -23.09
CA MET A 1 -1.60 -11.35 -22.98
C MET A 1 -1.37 -10.43 -21.81
N THR A 2 -1.11 -10.98 -20.63
CA THR A 2 -0.78 -10.19 -19.44
C THR A 2 0.60 -9.61 -19.70
N HIS A 3 0.69 -8.33 -20.04
CA HIS A 3 1.99 -7.67 -19.99
C HIS A 3 2.50 -7.87 -18.57
N ALA A 4 3.69 -8.43 -18.41
CA ALA A 4 4.35 -8.37 -17.11
C ALA A 4 4.50 -6.88 -16.80
N THR A 5 3.66 -6.36 -15.92
CA THR A 5 3.66 -4.96 -15.54
C THR A 5 5.01 -4.69 -14.92
N THR A 6 5.85 -3.92 -15.61
CA THR A 6 7.18 -3.60 -15.11
C THR A 6 7.01 -2.62 -13.94
N LEU A 7 7.92 -2.68 -12.95
CA LEU A 7 7.90 -1.75 -11.82
C LEU A 7 7.82 -0.27 -12.25
N GLU A 8 8.47 0.09 -13.37
CA GLU A 8 8.39 1.46 -13.88
C GLU A 8 6.99 1.84 -14.38
N ASN A 9 6.23 0.90 -14.92
CA ASN A 9 4.83 1.16 -15.30
C ASN A 9 4.00 1.42 -14.05
N LEU A 10 4.18 0.61 -12.99
CA LEU A 10 3.50 0.85 -11.71
C LEU A 10 3.86 2.21 -11.12
N ARG A 11 5.13 2.63 -11.21
CA ARG A 11 5.57 3.97 -10.77
C ARG A 11 4.93 5.07 -11.61
N GLN A 12 4.78 4.87 -12.91
CA GLN A 12 4.13 5.84 -13.78
C GLN A 12 2.64 5.97 -13.41
N ASP A 13 1.94 4.83 -13.26
CA ASP A 13 0.54 4.80 -12.86
C ASP A 13 0.34 5.48 -11.49
N ALA A 14 1.23 5.22 -10.53
CA ALA A 14 1.22 5.85 -9.22
C ALA A 14 1.45 7.38 -9.28
N ARG A 15 2.33 7.87 -10.16
CA ARG A 15 2.52 9.32 -10.38
C ARG A 15 1.26 9.96 -10.94
N ASP A 16 0.64 9.30 -11.91
CA ASP A 16 -0.58 9.79 -12.56
C ASP A 16 -1.75 9.83 -11.56
N GLU A 17 -1.89 8.81 -10.72
CA GLU A 17 -2.89 8.76 -9.64
C GLU A 17 -2.68 9.87 -8.60
N LEU A 18 -1.44 10.06 -8.13
CA LEU A 18 -1.11 11.13 -7.17
C LEU A 18 -1.38 12.51 -7.77
N SER A 19 -1.04 12.73 -9.04
CA SER A 19 -1.33 13.98 -9.74
C SER A 19 -2.84 14.23 -9.82
N ALA A 20 -3.63 13.21 -10.17
CA ALA A 20 -5.08 13.32 -10.23
C ALA A 20 -5.69 13.61 -8.85
N LEU A 21 -5.17 13.00 -7.78
CA LEU A 21 -5.59 13.26 -6.41
C LEU A 21 -5.29 14.71 -5.99
N ILE A 22 -4.08 15.21 -6.28
CA ILE A 22 -3.69 16.60 -6.01
C ILE A 22 -4.65 17.55 -6.73
N GLU A 23 -4.89 17.33 -8.03
CA GLU A 23 -5.82 18.16 -8.80
C GLU A 23 -7.23 18.16 -8.22
N LEU A 24 -7.74 16.99 -7.83
CA LEU A 24 -9.07 16.86 -7.23
C LEU A 24 -9.18 17.68 -5.94
N ARG A 25 -8.22 17.53 -5.01
CA ARG A 25 -8.23 18.25 -3.72
C ARG A 25 -8.12 19.77 -3.91
N CYS A 26 -7.27 20.21 -4.83
CA CYS A 26 -7.20 21.62 -5.22
C CYS A 26 -8.56 22.15 -5.73
N ARG A 27 -9.27 21.38 -6.57
CA ARG A 27 -10.60 21.76 -7.08
C ARG A 27 -11.69 21.77 -6.00
N LEU A 28 -11.52 20.99 -4.94
CA LEU A 28 -12.38 21.01 -3.76
C LEU A 28 -12.09 22.22 -2.83
N GLY A 29 -11.08 23.03 -3.15
CA GLY A 29 -10.71 24.22 -2.39
C GLY A 29 -9.76 23.96 -1.23
N GLU A 30 -9.13 22.78 -1.17
CA GLU A 30 -8.10 22.49 -0.18
C GLU A 30 -6.77 23.19 -0.52
N ASP A 31 -6.06 23.66 0.51
CA ASP A 31 -4.73 24.25 0.36
C ASP A 31 -3.68 23.15 0.13
N PRO A 32 -2.94 23.15 -1.00
CA PRO A 32 -1.86 22.21 -1.25
C PRO A 32 -0.83 22.14 -0.12
N TRP A 33 -0.49 23.26 0.51
CA TRP A 33 0.53 23.28 1.55
C TRP A 33 0.11 22.48 2.78
N VAL A 34 -1.20 22.30 2.98
CA VAL A 34 -1.75 21.52 4.09
C VAL A 34 -1.70 20.02 3.81
N PHE A 35 -2.08 19.57 2.61
CA PHE A 35 -2.23 18.13 2.35
C PHE A 35 -1.05 17.47 1.64
N LEU A 36 -0.20 18.23 0.92
CA LEU A 36 0.96 17.67 0.22
C LEU A 36 1.93 16.90 1.15
N PRO A 37 2.22 17.35 2.39
CA PRO A 37 3.09 16.61 3.30
C PRO A 37 2.53 15.25 3.74
N ASP A 38 1.20 15.07 3.68
CA ASP A 38 0.53 13.83 4.10
C ASP A 38 0.40 12.82 2.95
N LEU A 39 0.71 13.23 1.71
CA LEU A 39 0.64 12.32 0.56
C LEU A 39 1.74 11.26 0.64
N PRO A 40 1.43 10.01 0.24
CA PRO A 40 2.45 8.99 0.10
C PRO A 40 3.42 9.36 -1.04
N SER A 41 4.66 8.89 -0.91
CA SER A 41 5.58 8.94 -2.05
C SER A 41 5.13 7.99 -3.17
N VAL A 42 5.69 8.14 -4.37
CA VAL A 42 5.39 7.28 -5.52
C VAL A 42 5.60 5.80 -5.19
N ASP A 43 6.73 5.44 -4.57
CA ASP A 43 7.03 4.05 -4.23
C ASP A 43 6.09 3.51 -3.13
N GLU A 44 5.64 4.37 -2.21
CA GLU A 44 4.64 3.99 -1.20
C GLU A 44 3.26 3.78 -1.83
N GLN A 45 2.89 4.59 -2.83
CA GLN A 45 1.68 4.38 -3.61
C GLN A 45 1.74 3.07 -4.39
N VAL A 46 2.89 2.75 -5.02
CA VAL A 46 3.10 1.45 -5.67
C VAL A 46 2.93 0.29 -4.68
N VAL A 47 3.50 0.41 -3.48
CA VAL A 47 3.32 -0.60 -2.41
C VAL A 47 1.83 -0.73 -2.03
N ALA A 48 1.10 0.38 -1.94
CA ALA A 48 -0.34 0.35 -1.66
C ALA A 48 -1.14 -0.38 -2.75
N THR A 49 -0.84 -0.14 -4.02
CA THR A 49 -1.46 -0.83 -5.16
C THR A 49 -1.15 -2.33 -5.14
N LEU A 50 0.13 -2.71 -4.98
CA LEU A 50 0.54 -4.12 -4.90
C LEU A 50 -0.10 -4.83 -3.70
N ARG A 51 -0.19 -4.13 -2.56
CA ARG A 51 -0.89 -4.63 -1.37
C ARG A 51 -2.35 -4.91 -1.70
N GLU A 52 -3.05 -3.97 -2.33
CA GLU A 52 -4.45 -4.14 -2.72
C GLU A 52 -4.66 -5.33 -3.66
N GLU A 53 -3.82 -5.46 -4.70
CA GLU A 53 -3.86 -6.62 -5.61
C GLU A 53 -3.69 -7.94 -4.86
N ARG A 54 -2.72 -7.98 -3.93
CA ARG A 54 -2.48 -9.18 -3.11
C ARG A 54 -3.65 -9.50 -2.21
N LEU A 55 -4.29 -8.51 -1.58
CA LEU A 55 -5.46 -8.72 -0.73
C LEU A 55 -6.63 -9.38 -1.47
N HIS A 56 -6.73 -9.19 -2.78
CA HIS A 56 -7.76 -9.80 -3.64
C HIS A 56 -7.35 -11.15 -4.24
N SER A 57 -6.09 -11.56 -4.06
CA SER A 57 -5.62 -12.88 -4.53
C SER A 57 -6.25 -14.02 -3.72
N GLU A 58 -6.47 -15.16 -4.38
CA GLU A 58 -7.00 -16.38 -3.73
C GLU A 58 -6.14 -16.86 -2.56
N ARG A 59 -4.82 -16.59 -2.62
CA ARG A 59 -3.88 -16.95 -1.56
C ARG A 59 -4.09 -16.16 -0.27
N TRP A 60 -4.24 -14.84 -0.39
CA TRP A 60 -4.29 -13.95 0.77
C TRP A 60 -5.70 -13.66 1.28
N SER A 61 -6.72 -13.78 0.43
CA SER A 61 -8.12 -13.50 0.81
C SER A 61 -8.60 -14.30 2.05
N PRO A 62 -8.38 -15.63 2.15
CA PRO A 62 -8.74 -16.37 3.36
C PRO A 62 -7.91 -15.98 4.59
N ALA A 63 -6.64 -15.61 4.40
CA ALA A 63 -5.77 -15.18 5.50
C ALA A 63 -6.22 -13.82 6.05
N ARG A 64 -6.59 -12.87 5.17
CA ARG A 64 -7.19 -11.59 5.54
C ARG A 64 -8.46 -11.78 6.35
N ALA A 65 -9.38 -12.63 5.87
CA ALA A 65 -10.65 -12.89 6.56
C ALA A 65 -10.43 -13.40 7.99
N ARG A 66 -9.44 -14.26 8.21
CA ARG A 66 -9.07 -14.75 9.55
C ARG A 66 -8.41 -13.67 10.40
N ALA A 67 -7.51 -12.86 9.83
CA ALA A 67 -6.76 -11.85 10.56
C ALA A 67 -7.64 -10.70 11.08
N TYR A 68 -8.66 -10.32 10.32
CA TYR A 68 -9.59 -9.24 10.64
C TYR A 68 -10.91 -9.72 11.28
N HIS A 69 -11.04 -11.02 11.57
CA HIS A 69 -12.24 -11.55 12.21
C HIS A 69 -12.39 -11.00 13.65
N PRO A 70 -13.61 -10.71 14.15
CA PRO A 70 -13.80 -10.20 15.52
C PRO A 70 -13.25 -11.10 16.63
N ALA A 71 -13.21 -12.41 16.37
CA ALA A 71 -12.63 -13.41 17.29
C ALA A 71 -11.12 -13.68 17.06
N ALA A 72 -10.47 -12.92 16.19
CA ALA A 72 -9.03 -13.06 15.96
C ALA A 72 -8.25 -12.66 17.22
N ARG A 73 -7.08 -13.29 17.41
CA ARG A 73 -6.14 -12.91 18.47
C ARG A 73 -5.71 -11.46 18.30
N GLN A 74 -5.44 -10.77 19.41
CA GLN A 74 -4.80 -9.46 19.35
C GLN A 74 -3.50 -9.55 18.54
N GLY A 75 -3.24 -8.53 17.72
CA GLY A 75 -2.09 -8.49 16.82
C GLY A 75 -2.21 -9.37 15.56
N ALA A 76 -3.29 -10.12 15.35
CA ALA A 76 -3.46 -10.93 14.12
C ALA A 76 -3.43 -10.10 12.84
N ALA A 77 -4.12 -8.95 12.85
CA ALA A 77 -4.11 -8.02 11.72
C ALA A 77 -2.71 -7.46 11.47
N ALA A 78 -2.00 -7.01 12.52
CA ALA A 78 -0.64 -6.48 12.38
C ALA A 78 0.34 -7.53 11.84
N GLN A 79 0.25 -8.78 12.31
CA GLN A 79 1.07 -9.87 11.78
C GLN A 79 0.76 -10.16 10.31
N PHE A 80 -0.52 -10.21 9.95
CA PHE A 80 -0.94 -10.43 8.57
C PHE A 80 -0.39 -9.34 7.65
N GLU A 81 -0.51 -8.07 8.05
CA GLU A 81 0.00 -6.94 7.29
C GLU A 81 1.53 -7.00 7.14
N PHE A 82 2.25 -7.38 8.20
CA PHE A 82 3.69 -7.59 8.15
C PHE A 82 4.09 -8.68 7.15
N GLU A 83 3.43 -9.84 7.20
CA GLU A 83 3.72 -10.97 6.29
C GLU A 83 3.47 -10.59 4.83
N LEU A 84 2.37 -9.87 4.57
CA LEU A 84 1.98 -9.38 3.25
C LEU A 84 3.00 -8.39 2.69
N LEU A 85 3.35 -7.37 3.47
CA LEU A 85 4.28 -6.32 3.07
C LEU A 85 5.71 -6.86 2.91
N ARG A 86 6.11 -7.80 3.77
CA ARG A 86 7.39 -8.50 3.64
C ARG A 86 7.50 -9.28 2.33
N GLU A 87 6.42 -9.92 1.89
CA GLU A 87 6.42 -10.61 0.60
C GLU A 87 6.64 -9.65 -0.57
N ILE A 88 6.00 -8.47 -0.54
CA ILE A 88 6.20 -7.43 -1.54
C ILE A 88 7.66 -6.98 -1.58
N ALA A 89 8.29 -6.75 -0.42
CA ALA A 89 9.70 -6.35 -0.35
C ALA A 89 10.66 -7.43 -0.88
N LEU A 90 10.32 -8.72 -0.71
CA LEU A 90 11.13 -9.83 -1.22
C LEU A 90 11.03 -9.96 -2.74
N GLU A 91 9.88 -9.66 -3.32
CA GLU A 91 9.64 -9.71 -4.77
C GLU A 91 10.12 -8.44 -5.49
N HIS A 92 10.07 -7.30 -4.82
CA HIS A 92 10.51 -6.01 -5.32
C HIS A 92 11.48 -5.35 -4.32
N PRO A 93 12.76 -5.78 -4.28
CA PRO A 93 13.74 -5.27 -3.33
C PRO A 93 13.92 -3.75 -3.40
N GLU A 94 13.69 -3.15 -4.58
CA GLU A 94 13.76 -1.70 -4.81
C GLU A 94 12.73 -0.91 -3.98
N LEU A 95 11.63 -1.54 -3.56
CA LEU A 95 10.56 -0.94 -2.77
C LEU A 95 10.76 -1.11 -1.26
N SER A 96 11.84 -1.74 -0.81
CA SER A 96 12.04 -2.09 0.61
C SER A 96 11.89 -0.89 1.54
N SER A 97 12.48 0.27 1.19
CA SER A 97 12.37 1.49 2.01
C SER A 97 10.93 1.99 2.13
N ALA A 98 10.16 1.97 1.03
CA ALA A 98 8.75 2.35 1.02
C ALA A 98 7.91 1.38 1.86
N VAL A 99 8.18 0.08 1.75
CA VAL A 99 7.55 -0.96 2.59
C VAL A 99 7.78 -0.68 4.07
N TRP A 100 9.00 -0.33 4.47
CA TRP A 100 9.30 0.02 5.87
C TRP A 100 8.54 1.28 6.33
N SER A 101 8.47 2.32 5.51
CA SER A 101 7.69 3.52 5.82
C SER A 101 6.18 3.24 5.93
N VAL A 102 5.65 2.31 5.14
CA VAL A 102 4.26 1.87 5.26
C VAL A 102 4.06 1.06 6.54
N LEU A 103 4.97 0.16 6.89
CA LEU A 103 4.91 -0.64 8.13
C LEU A 103 4.92 0.24 9.39
N ASP A 104 5.72 1.30 9.42
CA ASP A 104 5.80 2.23 10.56
C ASP A 104 4.48 2.96 10.82
N ARG A 105 3.64 3.11 9.78
CA ARG A 105 2.29 3.71 9.89
C ARG A 105 1.22 2.72 10.35
N ILE A 106 1.50 1.41 10.37
CA ILE A 106 0.55 0.40 10.82
C ILE A 106 0.61 0.34 12.36
N PRO A 107 -0.53 0.50 13.07
CA PRO A 107 -0.54 0.39 14.52
C PRO A 107 -0.04 -0.98 14.96
N SER A 108 1.16 -1.02 15.53
CA SER A 108 1.77 -2.24 16.03
C SER A 108 1.22 -2.52 17.43
N ALA A 109 0.28 -3.48 17.54
CA ALA A 109 -0.17 -4.00 18.83
C ALA A 109 0.83 -5.04 19.34
N TRP A 110 2.01 -4.59 19.76
CA TRP A 110 3.00 -5.41 20.47
C TRP A 110 3.09 -4.89 21.90
#